data_AF-A0A541C3V7-F1
#
_entry.id   AF-A0A541C3V7-F1
#
_cell.length_a   1.000
_cell.length_b   1.000
_cell.length_c   1.000
_cell.angle_alpha   90.00
_cell.angle_beta   90.00
_cell.angle_gamma   90.00
#
_symmetry.space_group_name_H-M   'P 1'
#
loop_
_entity.id
_entity.type
_entity.pdbx_description
1 polymer ?
#
loop_
_entity_poly.entity_id
_entity_poly.type
_entity_poly.pdbx_seq_one_letter_code
_entity_poly.pdbx_strand_id
1 'polypeptide(L)'
;MSDRHASDWDRDAALIAARILLDIKAVNFRPEEPYTFTSGWKSPVYIDCRKIIYFPRARTKICDLAVEKIGRHVGYETFDVVAGGETAGIPFAAWIADRMLTPMVYVRKKPKGFGRNALIEGDVPEGQRTLLVEDLTTDGQSKIRFCQALRDAGAIVNHTFVVFYYGVFPGSFEQLKAMEIGLHHLCTWWDVLEVCRAHPFFSDGALAEVRRFLDDPVTWSKAHGGIGSAEEARAKEEA
;
A
#
# COMPACT_ATOMS: atom_id res chain seq x y z
N MET A 1 -19.56 -5.92 14.99
CA MET A 1 -18.27 -5.87 14.27
C MET A 1 -18.28 -4.61 13.42
N SER A 2 -17.20 -3.82 13.40
CA SER A 2 -17.17 -2.69 12.45
C SER A 2 -17.08 -3.27 11.04
N ASP A 3 -17.92 -2.79 10.13
CA ASP A 3 -18.18 -3.28 8.76
C ASP A 3 -16.96 -3.15 7.80
N ARG A 4 -15.75 -3.02 8.34
CA ARG A 4 -14.51 -2.65 7.63
C ARG A 4 -13.58 -3.82 7.31
N HIS A 5 -13.80 -4.99 7.92
CA HIS A 5 -12.99 -6.18 7.68
C HIS A 5 -13.88 -7.32 7.20
N ALA A 6 -13.36 -8.11 6.25
CA ALA A 6 -14.09 -9.24 5.68
C ALA A 6 -14.25 -10.43 6.66
N SER A 7 -13.41 -10.51 7.70
CA SER A 7 -13.50 -11.53 8.74
C SER A 7 -12.84 -11.06 10.04
N ASP A 8 -13.04 -11.81 11.14
CA ASP A 8 -12.36 -11.57 12.41
C ASP A 8 -10.83 -11.71 12.26
N TRP A 9 -10.39 -12.68 11.47
CA TRP A 9 -8.97 -12.85 11.18
C TRP A 9 -8.38 -11.63 10.47
N ASP A 10 -9.12 -11.03 9.53
CA ASP A 10 -8.67 -9.82 8.83
C ASP A 10 -8.54 -8.63 9.77
N ARG A 11 -9.47 -8.49 10.72
CA ARG A 11 -9.38 -7.46 11.76
C ARG A 11 -8.18 -7.68 12.66
N ASP A 12 -7.97 -8.90 13.14
CA ASP A 12 -6.85 -9.21 14.03
C ASP A 12 -5.51 -9.00 13.32
N ALA A 13 -5.38 -9.43 12.06
CA ALA A 13 -4.20 -9.18 11.24
C ALA A 13 -3.93 -7.67 11.07
N ALA A 14 -4.97 -6.88 10.81
CA ALA A 14 -4.88 -5.43 10.67
C ALA A 14 -4.41 -4.74 11.96
N LEU A 15 -5.00 -5.10 13.10
CA LEU A 15 -4.63 -4.54 14.41
C LEU A 15 -3.21 -4.94 14.83
N ILE A 16 -2.79 -6.18 14.52
CA ILE A 16 -1.39 -6.62 14.74
C ILE A 16 -0.44 -5.78 13.88
N ALA A 17 -0.74 -5.61 12.59
CA ALA A 17 0.10 -4.81 11.69
C ALA A 17 0.16 -3.35 12.15
N ALA A 18 -0.97 -2.72 12.49
CA ALA A 18 -1.04 -1.37 13.04
C ALA A 18 -0.18 -1.22 14.29
N ARG A 19 -0.27 -2.18 15.23
CA ARG A 19 0.53 -2.16 16.45
C ARG A 19 2.02 -2.26 16.17
N ILE A 20 2.44 -3.17 15.28
CA ILE A 20 3.84 -3.28 14.87
C ILE A 20 4.34 -1.95 14.29
N LEU A 21 3.57 -1.33 13.40
CA LEU A 21 3.93 -0.07 12.75
C LEU A 21 4.08 1.10 13.75
N LEU A 22 3.22 1.14 14.77
CA LEU A 22 3.31 2.10 15.87
C LEU A 22 4.56 1.85 16.74
N ASP A 23 4.78 0.60 17.15
CA ASP A 23 5.89 0.23 18.04
C ASP A 23 7.26 0.54 17.39
N ILE A 24 7.41 0.32 16.08
CA ILE A 24 8.65 0.64 15.34
C ILE A 24 8.75 2.10 14.90
N LYS A 25 7.78 2.94 15.28
CA LYS A 25 7.68 4.35 14.89
C LYS A 25 7.71 4.53 13.37
N ALA A 26 7.02 3.66 12.63
CA ALA A 26 6.79 3.82 11.20
C ALA A 26 5.66 4.81 10.92
N VAL A 27 4.71 4.94 11.85
CA VAL A 27 3.62 5.93 11.82
C VAL A 27 4.03 7.22 12.52
N ASN A 28 3.67 8.37 11.96
CA ASN A 28 3.82 9.67 12.58
C ASN A 28 2.59 10.57 12.37
N PHE A 29 2.21 11.32 13.42
CA PHE A 29 1.17 12.34 13.39
C PHE A 29 1.78 13.74 13.58
N ARG A 30 1.40 14.68 12.72
CA ARG A 30 1.77 16.11 12.75
C ARG A 30 0.57 16.99 12.33
N PRO A 31 -0.50 17.04 13.13
CA PRO A 31 -1.66 17.86 12.80
C PRO A 31 -1.35 19.37 12.79
N GLU A 32 -0.39 19.83 13.59
CA GLU A 32 0.01 21.25 13.65
C GLU A 32 0.94 21.65 12.50
N GLU A 33 1.72 20.70 11.97
CA GLU A 33 2.67 20.92 10.87
C GLU A 33 2.50 19.84 9.78
N PRO A 34 1.42 19.92 8.98
CA PRO A 34 1.02 18.82 8.10
C PRO A 34 1.99 18.59 6.95
N TYR A 35 2.13 17.32 6.58
CA TYR A 35 2.91 16.90 5.42
C TYR A 35 2.30 17.41 4.12
N THR A 36 3.15 17.76 3.15
CA THR A 36 2.73 18.04 1.77
C THR A 36 3.15 16.88 0.89
N PHE A 37 2.18 16.21 0.25
CA PHE A 37 2.47 15.18 -0.74
C PHE A 37 2.76 15.80 -2.11
N THR A 38 3.39 15.03 -2.99
CA THR A 38 3.74 15.47 -4.35
C THR A 38 2.52 15.87 -5.17
N SER A 39 1.38 15.22 -4.93
CA SER A 39 0.06 15.57 -5.46
C SER A 39 -0.49 16.90 -4.95
N GLY A 40 0.12 17.50 -3.92
CA GLY A 40 -0.33 18.74 -3.29
C GLY A 40 -1.29 18.57 -2.12
N TRP A 41 -1.70 17.34 -1.80
CA TRP A 41 -2.49 17.04 -0.59
C TRP A 41 -1.72 17.41 0.67
N LYS A 42 -2.44 17.98 1.65
CA LYS A 42 -1.97 18.12 3.03
C LYS A 42 -2.47 16.96 3.87
N SER A 43 -1.59 16.40 4.69
CA SER A 43 -1.91 15.24 5.54
C SER A 43 -1.33 15.42 6.94
N PRO A 44 -2.12 15.24 8.01
CA PRO A 44 -1.60 15.22 9.38
C PRO A 44 -0.90 13.89 9.69
N VAL A 45 -1.00 12.90 8.79
CA VAL A 45 -0.45 11.57 8.98
C VAL A 45 0.61 11.26 7.93
N TYR A 46 1.63 10.52 8.34
CA TYR A 46 2.63 9.95 7.45
C TYR A 46 3.04 8.57 7.96
N ILE A 47 3.30 7.67 7.02
CA ILE A 47 3.84 6.35 7.30
C ILE A 47 5.05 6.08 6.40
N ASP A 48 6.11 5.56 7.01
CA ASP A 48 7.28 5.05 6.30
C ASP A 48 7.40 3.53 6.48
N CYS A 49 6.80 2.78 5.56
CA CYS A 49 6.87 1.32 5.57
C CYS A 49 8.28 0.79 5.31
N ARG A 50 9.21 1.59 4.76
CA ARG A 50 10.61 1.17 4.57
C ARG A 50 11.29 0.91 5.90
N LYS A 51 10.85 1.53 7.00
CA LYS A 51 11.38 1.24 8.34
C LYS A 51 11.20 -0.22 8.75
N ILE A 52 10.17 -0.91 8.25
CA ILE A 52 9.90 -2.32 8.58
C ILE A 52 11.13 -3.19 8.28
N ILE A 53 11.87 -2.91 7.20
CA ILE A 53 13.00 -3.75 6.76
C ILE A 53 14.12 -3.83 7.80
N TYR A 54 14.25 -2.80 8.64
CA TYR A 54 15.25 -2.71 9.71
C TYR A 54 14.96 -3.66 10.88
N PHE A 55 13.69 -4.03 11.11
CA PHE A 55 13.26 -4.77 12.30
C PHE A 55 12.92 -6.24 11.95
N PRO A 56 13.78 -7.23 12.27
CA PRO A 56 13.61 -8.61 11.82
C PRO A 56 12.29 -9.26 12.26
N ARG A 57 11.88 -9.06 13.52
CA ARG A 57 10.61 -9.62 14.03
C ARG A 57 9.39 -8.98 13.37
N ALA A 58 9.45 -7.67 13.10
CA ALA A 58 8.37 -6.94 12.45
C ALA A 58 8.18 -7.39 10.99
N ARG A 59 9.27 -7.38 10.20
CA ARG A 59 9.20 -7.79 8.79
C ARG A 59 8.76 -9.24 8.62
N THR A 60 9.22 -10.15 9.48
CA THR A 60 8.77 -11.56 9.46
C THR A 60 7.27 -11.63 9.68
N LYS A 61 6.76 -11.04 10.78
CA LYS A 61 5.34 -11.12 11.10
C LYS A 61 4.45 -10.47 10.05
N ILE A 62 4.86 -9.34 9.50
CA ILE A 62 4.12 -8.64 8.42
C ILE A 62 4.05 -9.52 7.16
N CYS A 63 5.16 -10.15 6.75
CA CYS A 63 5.15 -11.00 5.56
C CYS A 63 4.36 -12.30 5.78
N ASP A 64 4.38 -12.87 6.99
CA ASP A 64 3.56 -14.04 7.32
C ASP A 64 2.06 -13.71 7.21
N LEU A 65 1.64 -12.54 7.74
CA LEU A 65 0.27 -12.07 7.61
C LEU A 65 -0.10 -11.76 6.16
N ALA A 66 0.85 -11.22 5.38
CA ALA A 66 0.64 -10.92 3.96
C ALA A 66 0.30 -12.20 3.17
N VAL A 67 1.11 -13.26 3.32
CA VAL A 67 0.91 -14.53 2.61
C VAL A 67 -0.40 -15.19 3.03
N GLU A 68 -0.72 -15.20 4.33
CA GLU A 68 -2.01 -15.72 4.82
C GLU A 68 -3.20 -14.93 4.27
N LYS A 69 -3.10 -13.59 4.20
CA LYS A 69 -4.14 -12.73 3.59
C LYS A 69 -4.36 -13.12 2.14
N ILE A 70 -3.27 -13.26 1.38
CA ILE A 70 -3.31 -13.61 -0.04
C ILE A 70 -3.92 -15.01 -0.23
N GLY A 71 -3.50 -16.00 0.57
CA GLY A 71 -4.02 -17.36 0.53
C GLY A 71 -5.52 -17.46 0.84
N ARG A 72 -6.01 -16.66 1.81
CA ARG A 72 -7.43 -16.63 2.20
C ARG A 72 -8.34 -15.96 1.16
N HIS A 73 -7.88 -14.88 0.55
CA HIS A 73 -8.72 -14.02 -0.30
C HIS A 73 -8.55 -14.28 -1.80
N VAL A 74 -7.46 -14.91 -2.20
CA VAL A 74 -7.18 -15.25 -3.61
C VAL A 74 -7.03 -16.75 -3.78
N GLY A 75 -6.17 -17.37 -2.99
CA GLY A 75 -5.89 -18.80 -3.00
C GLY A 75 -4.39 -19.10 -2.89
N TYR A 76 -4.04 -20.32 -2.48
CA TYR A 76 -2.64 -20.70 -2.24
C TYR A 76 -1.85 -20.98 -3.53
N GLU A 77 -2.51 -21.51 -4.56
CA GLU A 77 -1.89 -21.92 -5.84
C GLU A 77 -2.21 -20.93 -6.99
N THR A 78 -2.52 -19.67 -6.65
CA THR A 78 -3.04 -18.70 -7.61
C THR A 78 -1.99 -17.87 -8.33
N PHE A 79 -0.76 -17.82 -7.80
CA PHE A 79 0.31 -17.01 -8.35
C PHE A 79 1.50 -17.87 -8.72
N ASP A 80 2.03 -17.60 -9.90
CA ASP A 80 3.22 -18.26 -10.41
C ASP A 80 4.47 -17.40 -10.21
N VAL A 81 4.32 -16.08 -10.11
CA VAL A 81 5.41 -15.11 -9.94
C VAL A 81 5.01 -13.99 -8.96
N VAL A 82 5.96 -13.50 -8.18
CA VAL A 82 5.81 -12.29 -7.36
C VAL A 82 6.70 -11.17 -7.88
N ALA A 83 6.11 -10.01 -8.17
CA ALA A 83 6.79 -8.84 -8.68
C ALA A 83 6.84 -7.71 -7.63
N GLY A 84 8.03 -7.20 -7.34
CA GLY A 84 8.20 -6.02 -6.48
C GLY A 84 8.21 -4.71 -7.28
N GLY A 85 7.44 -3.71 -6.86
CA GLY A 85 7.56 -2.36 -7.39
C GLY A 85 8.84 -1.66 -6.91
N GLU A 86 9.58 -1.04 -7.82
CA GLU A 86 10.78 -0.27 -7.45
C GLU A 86 10.40 0.94 -6.59
N THR A 87 11.06 1.21 -5.46
CA THR A 87 12.10 0.43 -4.78
C THR A 87 11.57 -0.26 -3.53
N ALA A 88 10.58 0.36 -2.86
CA ALA A 88 10.15 -0.03 -1.54
C ALA A 88 9.35 -1.35 -1.53
N GLY A 89 8.77 -1.76 -2.66
CA GLY A 89 8.11 -3.05 -2.79
C GLY A 89 9.07 -4.24 -2.86
N ILE A 90 10.32 -4.03 -3.32
CA ILE A 90 11.29 -5.11 -3.58
C ILE A 90 11.56 -5.98 -2.33
N PRO A 91 11.83 -5.44 -1.13
CA PRO A 91 12.10 -6.28 0.04
C PRO A 91 10.90 -7.15 0.43
N PHE A 92 9.68 -6.58 0.38
CA PHE A 92 8.46 -7.33 0.70
C PHE A 92 8.17 -8.40 -0.34
N ALA A 93 8.34 -8.09 -1.63
CA ALA A 93 8.21 -9.04 -2.72
C ALA A 93 9.18 -10.22 -2.56
N ALA A 94 10.43 -9.97 -2.17
CA ALA A 94 11.40 -11.03 -1.92
C ALA A 94 10.97 -11.98 -0.80
N TRP A 95 10.53 -11.43 0.35
CA TRP A 95 10.11 -12.24 1.49
C TRP A 95 8.77 -12.96 1.28
N ILE A 96 7.89 -12.40 0.46
CA ILE A 96 6.63 -13.02 0.07
C ILE A 96 6.89 -14.14 -0.94
N ALA A 97 7.72 -13.90 -1.95
CA ALA A 97 8.11 -14.90 -2.94
C ALA A 97 8.77 -16.13 -2.29
N ASP A 98 9.67 -15.90 -1.33
CA ASP A 98 10.33 -16.95 -0.54
C ASP A 98 9.33 -17.81 0.24
N ARG A 99 8.33 -17.20 0.86
CA ARG A 99 7.27 -17.92 1.61
C ARG A 99 6.29 -18.66 0.70
N MET A 100 6.01 -18.10 -0.47
CA MET A 100 5.11 -18.68 -1.46
C MET A 100 5.82 -19.71 -2.35
N LEU A 101 7.15 -19.84 -2.23
CA LEU A 101 7.98 -20.69 -3.08
C LEU A 101 7.84 -20.40 -4.58
N THR A 102 7.67 -19.12 -4.93
CA THR A 102 7.50 -18.64 -6.31
C THR A 102 8.73 -17.86 -6.79
N PRO A 103 9.06 -17.90 -8.10
CA PRO A 103 9.97 -16.94 -8.72
C PRO A 103 9.66 -15.48 -8.35
N MET A 104 10.72 -14.67 -8.28
CA MET A 104 10.64 -13.24 -8.00
C MET A 104 11.20 -12.42 -9.16
N VAL A 105 10.49 -11.33 -9.49
CA VAL A 105 10.98 -10.25 -10.36
C VAL A 105 10.80 -8.90 -9.69
N TYR A 106 11.33 -7.83 -10.30
CA TYR A 106 10.93 -6.48 -9.93
C TYR A 106 10.72 -5.57 -11.14
N VAL A 107 9.90 -4.54 -10.95
CA VAL A 107 9.50 -3.59 -11.99
C VAL A 107 10.15 -2.24 -11.72
N ARG A 108 10.95 -1.75 -12.67
CA ARG A 108 11.59 -0.44 -12.63
C ARG A 108 10.56 0.68 -12.80
N LYS A 109 10.86 1.87 -12.24
CA LYS A 109 10.11 3.10 -12.52
C LYS A 109 10.45 3.70 -13.89
N LYS A 110 11.66 3.45 -14.38
CA LYS A 110 12.15 3.95 -15.68
C LYS A 110 12.77 2.80 -16.48
N PRO A 111 12.56 2.76 -17.81
CA PRO A 111 13.06 1.68 -18.63
C PRO A 111 14.60 1.71 -18.68
N LYS A 112 15.20 0.52 -18.80
CA LYS A 112 16.62 0.34 -19.05
C LYS A 112 16.80 -0.35 -20.41
N GLY A 113 17.41 0.37 -21.36
CA GLY A 113 17.58 -0.13 -22.73
C GLY A 113 16.29 -0.08 -23.54
N PHE A 114 16.12 -1.04 -24.45
CA PHE A 114 15.00 -1.11 -25.39
C PHE A 114 14.28 -2.47 -25.31
N GLY A 115 13.03 -2.51 -25.77
CA GLY A 115 12.23 -3.73 -25.88
C GLY A 115 11.14 -3.87 -24.82
N ARG A 116 10.27 -4.87 -25.00
CA ARG A 116 9.08 -5.13 -24.16
C ARG A 116 9.40 -5.32 -22.66
N ASN A 117 10.58 -5.83 -22.35
CA ASN A 117 11.00 -6.12 -20.98
C ASN A 117 11.91 -5.03 -20.38
N ALA A 118 11.98 -3.83 -20.98
CA ALA A 118 12.89 -2.78 -20.51
C ALA A 118 12.59 -2.29 -19.08
N LEU A 119 11.39 -2.57 -18.56
CA LEU A 119 10.99 -2.24 -17.18
C LEU A 119 11.11 -3.43 -16.22
N ILE A 120 11.36 -4.64 -16.70
CA ILE A 120 11.34 -5.86 -15.88
C ILE A 120 12.75 -6.36 -15.64
N GLU A 121 13.03 -6.72 -14.40
CA GLU A 121 14.29 -7.32 -13.98
C GLU A 121 14.02 -8.69 -13.36
N GLY A 122 14.71 -9.70 -13.87
CA GLY A 122 14.30 -11.10 -13.77
C GLY A 122 13.61 -11.57 -15.06
N ASP A 123 12.99 -12.75 -15.01
CA ASP A 123 12.24 -13.31 -16.14
C ASP A 123 10.78 -13.50 -15.76
N VAL A 124 9.86 -12.97 -16.57
CA VAL A 124 8.41 -13.18 -16.43
C VAL A 124 7.92 -13.80 -17.73
N PRO A 125 7.76 -15.12 -17.78
CA PRO A 125 7.21 -15.77 -18.95
C PRO A 125 5.79 -15.29 -19.26
N GLU A 126 5.43 -15.28 -20.55
CA GLU A 126 4.08 -14.93 -20.99
C GLU A 126 3.03 -15.86 -20.36
N GLY A 127 1.90 -15.27 -19.97
CA GLY A 127 0.77 -16.00 -19.37
C GLY A 127 0.92 -16.34 -17.89
N GLN A 128 2.02 -15.98 -17.22
CA GLN A 128 2.21 -16.24 -15.80
C GLN A 128 1.38 -15.30 -14.93
N ARG A 129 0.68 -15.86 -13.94
CA ARG A 129 -0.14 -15.11 -12.97
C ARG A 129 0.77 -14.44 -11.97
N THR A 130 0.90 -13.13 -12.08
CA THR A 130 1.87 -12.34 -11.32
C THR A 130 1.18 -11.49 -10.27
N LEU A 131 1.60 -11.65 -9.00
CA LEU A 131 1.23 -10.75 -7.92
C LEU A 131 2.16 -9.53 -7.90
N LEU A 132 1.61 -8.31 -8.01
CA LEU A 132 2.39 -7.10 -7.73
C LEU A 132 2.39 -6.80 -6.22
N VAL A 133 3.56 -6.60 -5.63
CA VAL A 133 3.77 -6.24 -4.23
C VAL A 133 4.42 -4.88 -4.12
N GLU A 134 3.82 -4.01 -3.29
CA GLU A 134 4.47 -2.79 -2.80
C GLU A 134 4.36 -2.65 -1.28
N ASP A 135 4.99 -1.64 -0.71
CA ASP A 135 4.94 -1.34 0.71
C ASP A 135 3.63 -0.66 1.11
N LEU A 136 3.18 0.35 0.35
CA LEU A 136 1.94 1.08 0.62
C LEU A 136 1.24 1.54 -0.65
N THR A 137 -0.02 1.98 -0.53
CA THR A 137 -0.69 2.75 -1.58
C THR A 137 -1.54 3.88 -1.03
N THR A 138 -1.49 5.02 -1.71
CA THR A 138 -2.32 6.22 -1.47
C THR A 138 -3.47 6.25 -2.48
N ASP A 139 -3.17 6.73 -3.70
CA ASP A 139 -4.06 6.94 -4.84
C ASP A 139 -3.97 5.82 -5.88
N GLY A 140 -3.01 4.89 -5.75
CA GLY A 140 -2.85 3.77 -6.67
C GLY A 140 -2.15 4.07 -8.01
N GLN A 141 -1.76 5.32 -8.31
CA GLN A 141 -1.19 5.67 -9.61
C GLN A 141 0.09 4.90 -9.95
N SER A 142 1.01 4.76 -8.97
CA SER A 142 2.24 4.00 -9.17
C SER A 142 1.97 2.54 -9.51
N LYS A 143 0.93 1.94 -8.89
CA LYS A 143 0.53 0.55 -9.10
C LYS A 143 0.06 0.32 -10.52
N ILE A 144 -0.74 1.25 -11.04
CA ILE A 144 -1.27 1.18 -12.41
C ILE A 144 -0.12 1.07 -13.41
N ARG A 145 0.92 1.89 -13.26
CA ARG A 145 2.11 1.87 -14.14
C ARG A 145 2.86 0.54 -14.05
N PHE A 146 3.05 0.00 -12.85
CA PHE A 146 3.73 -1.29 -12.67
C PHE A 146 2.91 -2.47 -13.21
N CYS A 147 1.59 -2.49 -12.96
CA CYS A 147 0.69 -3.51 -13.50
C CYS A 147 0.66 -3.47 -15.03
N GLN A 148 0.64 -2.27 -15.63
CA GLN A 148 0.68 -2.13 -17.08
C GLN A 148 2.02 -2.64 -17.65
N ALA A 149 3.15 -2.28 -17.05
CA ALA A 149 4.46 -2.75 -17.47
C ALA A 149 4.58 -4.29 -17.45
N LEU A 150 4.01 -4.93 -16.42
CA LEU A 150 3.95 -6.39 -16.33
C LEU A 150 3.04 -7.00 -17.41
N ARG A 151 1.87 -6.40 -17.66
CA ARG A 151 0.94 -6.84 -18.72
C ARG A 151 1.56 -6.69 -20.12
N ASP A 152 2.27 -5.59 -20.37
CA ASP A 152 2.99 -5.34 -21.63
C ASP A 152 4.12 -6.35 -21.85
N ALA A 153 4.71 -6.87 -20.77
CA ALA A 153 5.67 -7.98 -20.80
C ALA A 153 5.01 -9.36 -20.95
N GLY A 154 3.67 -9.44 -20.99
CA GLY A 154 2.89 -10.66 -21.20
C GLY A 154 2.38 -11.34 -19.93
N ALA A 155 2.56 -10.73 -18.76
CA ALA A 155 2.07 -11.29 -17.49
C ALA A 155 0.56 -11.09 -17.30
N ILE A 156 -0.07 -12.01 -16.58
CA ILE A 156 -1.46 -11.85 -16.10
C ILE A 156 -1.41 -11.21 -14.71
N VAL A 157 -1.87 -9.96 -14.58
CA VAL A 157 -1.85 -9.21 -13.31
C VAL A 157 -3.27 -8.80 -12.93
N ASN A 158 -3.89 -9.55 -12.03
CA ASN A 158 -5.23 -9.26 -11.49
C ASN A 158 -5.24 -8.92 -10.00
N HIS A 159 -4.09 -8.99 -9.32
CA HIS A 159 -4.00 -8.75 -7.89
C HIS A 159 -2.75 -7.96 -7.54
N THR A 160 -2.92 -7.08 -6.54
CA THR A 160 -1.81 -6.38 -5.89
C THR A 160 -1.92 -6.56 -4.39
N PHE A 161 -0.78 -6.58 -3.72
CA PHE A 161 -0.70 -6.55 -2.27
C PHE A 161 0.11 -5.33 -1.81
N VAL A 162 -0.36 -4.68 -0.74
CA VAL A 162 0.40 -3.66 0.00
C VAL A 162 0.35 -3.92 1.49
N VAL A 163 1.38 -3.53 2.23
CA VAL A 163 1.33 -3.58 3.71
C VAL A 163 0.31 -2.58 4.22
N PHE A 164 0.32 -1.35 3.68
CA PHE A 164 -0.53 -0.27 4.16
C PHE A 164 -1.34 0.39 3.05
N TYR A 165 -2.66 0.49 3.24
CA TYR A 165 -3.55 1.23 2.35
C TYR A 165 -4.10 2.46 3.05
N TYR A 166 -3.90 3.64 2.46
CA TYR A 166 -4.41 4.88 3.07
C TYR A 166 -5.94 4.90 3.14
N GLY A 167 -6.64 4.49 2.06
CA GLY A 167 -8.09 4.31 2.07
C GLY A 167 -8.96 5.55 2.28
N VAL A 168 -8.38 6.76 2.21
CA VAL A 168 -9.11 8.01 2.48
C VAL A 168 -9.21 8.95 1.29
N PHE A 169 -8.26 8.93 0.35
CA PHE A 169 -8.33 9.79 -0.82
C PHE A 169 -9.26 9.21 -1.91
N PRO A 170 -10.11 10.05 -2.53
CA PRO A 170 -11.03 9.62 -3.59
C PRO A 170 -10.28 9.17 -4.85
N GLY A 171 -10.87 8.25 -5.62
CA GLY A 171 -10.36 7.84 -6.94
C GLY A 171 -9.40 6.66 -6.95
N SER A 172 -8.83 6.29 -5.79
CA SER A 172 -7.77 5.29 -5.70
C SER A 172 -8.25 3.87 -6.02
N PHE A 173 -9.45 3.54 -5.57
CA PHE A 173 -10.02 2.21 -5.71
C PHE A 173 -10.75 2.04 -7.04
N GLU A 174 -11.41 3.08 -7.55
CA GLU A 174 -12.16 3.00 -8.80
C GLU A 174 -11.27 2.67 -10.00
N GLN A 175 -10.03 3.19 -10.02
CA GLN A 175 -9.12 2.95 -11.13
C GLN A 175 -8.55 1.54 -11.15
N LEU A 176 -8.11 1.02 -9.99
CA LEU A 176 -7.65 -0.37 -9.90
C LEU A 176 -8.78 -1.33 -10.26
N LYS A 177 -10.01 -1.05 -9.79
CA LYS A 177 -11.19 -1.83 -10.15
C LYS A 177 -11.51 -1.76 -11.65
N ALA A 178 -11.41 -0.59 -12.27
CA ALA A 178 -11.61 -0.41 -13.71
C ALA A 178 -10.58 -1.20 -14.56
N MET A 179 -9.41 -1.48 -14.00
CA MET A 179 -8.38 -2.32 -14.63
C MET A 179 -8.50 -3.81 -14.28
N GLU A 180 -9.55 -4.21 -13.55
CA GLU A 180 -9.76 -5.57 -13.05
C GLU A 180 -8.61 -6.04 -12.15
N ILE A 181 -8.14 -5.13 -11.29
CA ILE A 181 -7.06 -5.36 -10.33
C ILE A 181 -7.62 -5.30 -8.90
N GLY A 182 -7.58 -6.44 -8.20
CA GLY A 182 -7.90 -6.52 -6.78
C GLY A 182 -6.76 -5.95 -5.92
N LEU A 183 -7.09 -5.05 -4.99
CA LEU A 183 -6.16 -4.50 -4.00
C LEU A 183 -6.30 -5.21 -2.66
N HIS A 184 -5.25 -5.93 -2.26
CA HIS A 184 -5.14 -6.57 -0.96
C HIS A 184 -4.24 -5.76 -0.04
N HIS A 185 -4.64 -5.59 1.22
CA HIS A 185 -3.85 -4.86 2.20
C HIS A 185 -4.01 -5.44 3.60
N LEU A 186 -3.01 -5.20 4.46
CA LEU A 186 -3.07 -5.60 5.87
C LEU A 186 -3.72 -4.53 6.74
N CYS A 187 -3.33 -3.27 6.58
CA CYS A 187 -3.64 -2.21 7.53
C CYS A 187 -4.03 -0.92 6.82
N THR A 188 -4.89 -0.14 7.48
CA THR A 188 -5.31 1.22 7.10
C THR A 188 -5.10 2.19 8.25
N TRP A 189 -5.35 3.48 8.01
CA TRP A 189 -5.33 4.50 9.07
C TRP A 189 -6.40 4.29 10.14
N TRP A 190 -7.52 3.67 9.79
CA TRP A 190 -8.59 3.36 10.75
C TRP A 190 -8.15 2.35 11.79
N ASP A 191 -7.35 1.36 11.39
CA ASP A 191 -6.79 0.34 12.26
C ASP A 191 -5.74 0.95 13.21
N VAL A 192 -4.92 1.87 12.68
CA VAL A 192 -3.97 2.64 13.48
C VAL A 192 -4.70 3.46 14.55
N LEU A 193 -5.77 4.19 14.19
CA LEU A 193 -6.57 4.94 15.16
C LEU A 193 -7.19 4.02 16.22
N GLU A 194 -7.66 2.84 15.83
CA GLU A 194 -8.24 1.87 16.75
C GLU A 194 -7.23 1.39 17.79
N VAL A 195 -6.00 1.04 17.37
CA VAL A 195 -4.92 0.66 18.28
C VAL A 195 -4.54 1.83 19.20
N CYS A 196 -4.46 3.05 18.67
CA CYS A 196 -4.14 4.24 19.47
C CYS A 196 -5.19 4.59 20.54
N ARG A 197 -6.45 4.16 20.38
CA ARG A 197 -7.47 4.35 21.43
C ARG A 197 -7.25 3.44 22.64
N ALA A 198 -6.65 2.28 22.43
CA ALA A 198 -6.32 1.34 23.50
C ALA A 198 -4.92 1.60 24.12
N HIS A 199 -4.05 2.31 23.40
CA HIS A 199 -2.67 2.54 23.78
C HIS A 199 -2.25 3.98 23.45
N PRO A 200 -1.78 4.77 24.44
CA PRO A 200 -1.52 6.20 24.27
C PRO A 200 -0.21 6.47 23.51
N PHE A 201 -0.17 6.17 22.21
CA PHE A 201 0.95 6.50 21.33
C PHE A 201 1.03 7.99 20.98
N PHE A 202 -0.13 8.66 20.95
CA PHE A 202 -0.30 10.07 20.61
C PHE A 202 -1.29 10.73 21.58
N SER A 203 -1.33 12.06 21.62
CA SER A 203 -2.28 12.82 22.44
C SER A 203 -3.71 12.70 21.90
N ASP A 204 -4.71 12.82 22.78
CA ASP A 204 -6.13 12.79 22.39
C ASP A 204 -6.47 13.86 21.35
N GLY A 205 -5.85 15.04 21.45
CA GLY A 205 -5.99 16.12 20.46
C GLY A 205 -5.48 15.70 19.08
N ALA A 206 -4.32 15.05 19.00
CA ALA A 206 -3.80 14.55 17.74
C ALA A 206 -4.68 13.45 17.16
N LEU A 207 -5.20 12.54 17.99
CA LEU A 207 -6.14 11.50 17.55
C LEU A 207 -7.44 12.09 16.99
N ALA A 208 -7.97 13.14 17.62
CA ALA A 208 -9.17 13.84 17.16
C ALA A 208 -8.95 14.51 15.79
N GLU A 209 -7.82 15.19 15.60
CA GLU A 209 -7.50 15.83 14.32
C GLU A 209 -7.22 14.82 13.19
N VAL A 210 -6.50 13.73 13.48
CA VAL A 210 -6.33 12.65 12.50
C VAL A 210 -7.69 12.06 12.12
N ARG A 211 -8.58 11.82 13.08
CA ARG A 211 -9.93 11.33 12.77
C ARG A 211 -10.68 12.27 11.84
N ARG A 212 -10.66 13.58 12.10
CA ARG A 212 -11.29 14.59 11.23
C ARG A 212 -10.74 14.53 9.81
N PHE A 213 -9.42 14.37 9.68
CA PHE A 213 -8.79 14.17 8.38
C PHE A 213 -9.25 12.87 7.69
N LEU A 214 -9.36 11.75 8.41
CA LEU A 214 -9.81 10.50 7.78
C LEU A 214 -11.30 10.54 7.39
N ASP A 215 -12.13 11.25 8.14
CA ASP A 215 -13.56 11.41 7.86
C ASP A 215 -13.81 12.30 6.61
N ASP A 216 -13.00 13.35 6.41
CA ASP A 216 -13.05 14.23 5.22
C ASP A 216 -11.65 14.80 4.87
N PRO A 217 -10.82 14.03 4.15
CA PRO A 217 -9.44 14.44 3.88
C PRO A 217 -9.35 15.59 2.88
N VAL A 218 -10.37 15.76 2.05
CA VAL A 218 -10.40 16.80 1.01
C VAL A 218 -10.63 18.16 1.66
N THR A 219 -11.68 18.28 2.46
CA THR A 219 -11.97 19.51 3.20
C THR A 219 -10.86 19.81 4.20
N TRP A 220 -10.35 18.79 4.91
CA TRP A 220 -9.25 18.96 5.84
C TRP A 220 -7.99 19.48 5.15
N SER A 221 -7.56 18.86 4.03
CA SER A 221 -6.40 19.31 3.27
C SER A 221 -6.53 20.78 2.82
N LYS A 222 -7.69 21.14 2.26
CA LYS A 222 -7.97 22.51 1.82
C LYS A 222 -7.87 23.52 2.95
N ALA A 223 -8.43 23.19 4.12
CA ALA A 223 -8.36 24.05 5.31
C ALA A 223 -6.93 24.25 5.83
N HIS A 224 -6.00 23.37 5.49
CA HIS A 224 -4.60 23.39 5.92
C HIS A 224 -3.63 23.79 4.79
N GLY A 225 -4.12 24.46 3.75
CA GLY A 225 -3.32 25.00 2.65
C GLY A 225 -2.88 23.97 1.61
N GLY A 226 -3.57 22.83 1.54
CA GLY A 226 -3.44 21.85 0.47
C GLY A 226 -4.49 22.04 -0.61
N ILE A 227 -4.49 21.12 -1.58
CA ILE A 227 -5.53 21.08 -2.62
C ILE A 227 -6.90 20.66 -2.06
N GLY A 228 -7.96 21.00 -2.79
CA GLY A 228 -9.34 20.83 -2.38
C GLY A 228 -10.19 19.95 -3.31
N SER A 229 -9.59 19.28 -4.29
CA SER A 229 -10.30 18.33 -5.16
C SER A 229 -9.37 17.28 -5.77
N ALA A 230 -9.95 16.16 -6.23
CA ALA A 230 -9.21 15.13 -6.96
C ALA A 230 -8.75 15.62 -8.35
N GLU A 231 -9.47 16.56 -8.96
CA GLU A 231 -9.13 17.15 -10.26
C GLU A 231 -7.86 18.00 -10.14
N GLU A 232 -7.75 18.81 -9.07
CA GLU A 232 -6.55 19.57 -8.75
C GLU A 232 -5.34 18.65 -8.51
N ALA A 233 -5.55 17.50 -7.88
CA ALA A 233 -4.50 16.50 -7.67
C ALA A 233 -3.94 15.97 -9.00
N ARG A 234 -4.84 15.57 -9.92
CA ARG A 234 -4.46 15.01 -11.23
C ARG A 234 -3.73 16.03 -12.10
N ALA A 235 -4.22 17.26 -12.14
CA ALA A 235 -3.60 18.33 -12.92
C ALA A 235 -2.15 18.62 -12.48
N LYS A 236 -1.83 18.43 -11.19
CA LYS A 236 -0.46 18.58 -10.67
C LYS A 236 0.47 17.43 -11.00
N GLU A 237 -0.06 16.22 -11.21
CA GLU A 237 0.74 15.04 -11.54
C GLU A 237 1.06 14.96 -13.05
N GLU A 238 0.25 15.63 -13.87
CA GLU A 238 0.44 15.76 -15.32
C GLU A 238 1.37 16.92 -15.72
N ALA A 239 1.63 17.85 -14.78
CA ALA A 239 2.51 19.01 -14.96
C ALA A 239 3.98 18.71 -14.60
#